data_AF-A0A2T5H0D4-F1
#
_entry.id   AF-A0A2T5H0D4-F1
#
_cell.length_a   1.000
_cell.length_b   1.000
_cell.length_c   1.000
_cell.angle_alpha   90.00
_cell.angle_beta   90.00
_cell.angle_gamma   90.00
#
_symmetry.space_group_name_H-M   'P 1'
#
loop_
_entity.id
_entity.type
_entity.pdbx_description
1 polymer ?
#
loop_
_entity_poly.entity_id
_entity_poly.type
_entity_poly.pdbx_seq_one_letter_code
_entity_poly.pdbx_strand_id
1 'polypeptide(L)'
;MPSATTEELDWFNLFQRQTVSAENAARYLEVFADIDVRPILKNVQAPTLVMHARGDRRIPLATGGELAAEIPGAEFVTLDSDNHLLLGREPASLAFVAHVRQFLSAPLTVG
;
A
#
# COMPACT_ATOMS: atom_id res chain seq x y z
N MET A 1 -7.01 -10.60 1.90
CA MET A 1 -5.87 -11.52 2.06
C MET A 1 -6.30 -12.93 1.63
N PRO A 2 -6.43 -13.21 0.32
CA PRO A 2 -7.02 -14.46 -0.15
C PRO A 2 -6.27 -15.72 0.26
N SER A 3 -4.95 -15.65 0.46
CA SER A 3 -4.10 -16.80 0.83
C SER A 3 -3.82 -16.91 2.33
N ALA A 4 -4.51 -16.13 3.16
CA ALA A 4 -4.36 -16.17 4.61
C ALA A 4 -4.94 -17.47 5.18
N THR A 5 -4.26 -18.02 6.18
CA THR A 5 -4.76 -19.11 7.02
C THR A 5 -5.87 -18.61 7.94
N THR A 6 -6.65 -19.53 8.51
CA THR A 6 -7.67 -19.20 9.51
C THR A 6 -7.06 -18.46 10.70
N GLU A 7 -5.89 -18.89 11.19
CA GLU A 7 -5.20 -18.23 12.30
C GLU A 7 -4.80 -16.79 11.96
N GLU A 8 -4.25 -16.55 10.76
CA GLU A 8 -3.90 -15.19 10.29
C GLU A 8 -5.15 -14.30 10.19
N LEU A 9 -6.28 -14.84 9.71
CA LEU A 9 -7.55 -14.12 9.63
C LEU A 9 -8.13 -13.82 11.02
N ASP A 10 -8.10 -14.78 11.94
CA ASP A 10 -8.59 -14.61 13.31
C ASP A 10 -7.77 -13.60 14.09
N TRP A 11 -6.45 -13.66 13.95
CA TRP A 11 -5.54 -12.66 14.50
C TRP A 11 -5.86 -11.26 13.93
N PHE A 12 -6.01 -11.13 12.62
CA PHE A 12 -6.32 -9.84 11.99
C PHE A 12 -7.69 -9.30 12.40
N ASN A 13 -8.68 -10.18 12.56
CA ASN A 13 -10.01 -9.83 13.06
C ASN A 13 -9.96 -9.34 14.51
N LEU A 14 -9.15 -9.99 15.36
CA LEU A 14 -8.94 -9.54 16.75
C LEU A 14 -8.22 -8.19 16.78
N PHE A 15 -7.15 -8.03 16.00
CA PHE A 15 -6.39 -6.79 15.89
C PHE A 15 -7.29 -5.61 15.53
N GLN A 16 -8.10 -5.73 14.47
CA GLN A 16 -9.03 -4.66 14.05
C GLN A 16 -9.99 -4.25 15.18
N ARG A 17 -10.58 -5.23 15.89
CA ARG A 17 -11.50 -4.97 17.02
C ARG A 17 -10.81 -4.29 18.21
N GLN A 18 -9.53 -4.52 18.41
CA GLN A 18 -8.75 -3.89 19.48
C GLN A 18 -8.35 -2.45 19.14
N THR A 19 -8.22 -2.12 17.87
CA THR A 19 -7.75 -0.80 17.43
C THR A 19 -8.84 0.23 17.23
N VAL A 20 -10.08 -0.18 16.94
CA VAL A 20 -11.16 0.76 16.60
C VAL A 20 -12.54 0.15 16.87
N SER A 21 -13.50 0.97 17.30
CA SER A 21 -14.91 0.53 17.38
C SER A 21 -15.49 0.32 15.99
N ALA A 22 -16.47 -0.58 15.85
CA ALA A 22 -17.10 -0.85 14.55
C ALA A 22 -17.74 0.41 13.92
N GLU A 23 -18.39 1.24 14.74
CA GLU A 23 -18.98 2.51 14.31
C GLU A 23 -17.92 3.46 13.76
N ASN A 24 -16.81 3.65 14.49
CA ASN A 24 -15.75 4.54 14.02
C ASN A 24 -15.06 3.96 12.78
N ALA A 25 -14.87 2.64 12.69
CA ALA A 25 -14.30 2.00 11.51
C ALA A 25 -15.13 2.28 10.25
N ALA A 26 -16.46 2.16 10.33
CA ALA A 26 -17.35 2.49 9.23
C ALA A 26 -17.22 3.97 8.82
N ARG A 27 -17.27 4.89 9.78
CA ARG A 27 -17.10 6.33 9.54
C ARG A 27 -15.73 6.68 8.94
N TYR A 28 -14.66 6.01 9.38
CA TYR A 28 -13.33 6.18 8.80
C TYR A 28 -13.28 5.74 7.34
N LEU A 29 -13.88 4.59 7.02
CA LEU A 29 -13.92 4.07 5.64
C LEU A 29 -14.73 4.98 4.71
N GLU A 30 -15.85 5.53 5.19
CA GLU A 30 -16.65 6.52 4.45
C GLU A 30 -15.83 7.77 4.14
N VAL A 31 -15.22 8.39 5.15
CA VAL A 31 -14.42 9.60 4.96
C VAL A 31 -13.21 9.34 4.06
N PHE A 32 -12.52 8.21 4.20
CA PHE A 32 -11.38 7.89 3.34
C PHE A 32 -11.79 7.66 1.88
N ALA A 33 -13.02 7.24 1.61
CA ALA A 33 -13.52 7.11 0.25
C ALA A 33 -13.72 8.47 -0.44
N ASP A 34 -13.94 9.54 0.32
CA ASP A 34 -14.20 10.89 -0.19
C ASP A 34 -12.94 11.75 -0.35
N ILE A 35 -11.80 11.32 0.20
CA ILE A 35 -10.54 12.07 0.10
C ILE A 35 -9.96 11.93 -1.31
N ASP A 36 -9.89 13.05 -2.04
CA ASP A 36 -9.22 13.13 -3.33
C ASP A 36 -7.99 14.05 -3.28
N VAL A 37 -6.81 13.45 -3.38
CA VAL A 37 -5.52 14.15 -3.40
C VAL A 37 -4.90 14.25 -4.80
N ARG A 38 -5.56 13.72 -5.85
CA ARG A 38 -5.03 13.74 -7.23
C ARG A 38 -4.60 15.15 -7.69
N PRO A 39 -5.36 16.24 -7.40
CA PRO A 39 -4.98 17.59 -7.86
C PRO A 39 -3.66 18.11 -7.31
N ILE A 40 -3.16 17.53 -6.20
CA ILE A 40 -1.95 17.99 -5.51
C ILE A 40 -0.75 17.05 -5.65
N LEU A 41 -0.90 15.89 -6.32
CA LEU A 41 0.19 14.90 -6.45
C LEU A 41 1.45 15.47 -7.12
N LYS A 42 1.28 16.34 -8.11
CA LYS A 42 2.38 17.05 -8.78
C LYS A 42 3.23 17.94 -7.87
N ASN A 43 2.73 18.28 -6.68
CA ASN A 43 3.44 19.12 -5.71
C ASN A 43 4.34 18.31 -4.78
N VAL A 44 4.32 16.97 -4.85
CA VAL A 44 5.22 16.11 -4.08
C VAL A 44 6.65 16.29 -4.60
N GLN A 45 7.52 16.85 -3.76
CA GLN A 45 8.93 17.11 -4.10
C GLN A 45 9.88 16.04 -3.52
N ALA A 46 9.41 15.24 -2.56
CA ALA A 46 10.21 14.17 -1.99
C ALA A 46 10.32 13.01 -3.01
N PRO A 47 11.49 12.34 -3.11
CA PRO A 47 11.59 11.07 -3.82
C PRO A 47 10.46 10.14 -3.38
N THR A 48 9.80 9.49 -4.33
CA THR A 48 8.62 8.67 -4.05
C THR A 48 8.77 7.28 -4.66
N LEU A 49 8.54 6.25 -3.86
CA LEU A 49 8.37 4.87 -4.30
C LEU A 49 6.91 4.47 -4.10
N VAL A 50 6.25 4.08 -5.19
CA VAL A 50 4.90 3.52 -5.21
C VAL A 50 4.99 2.02 -5.42
N MET A 51 4.38 1.25 -4.54
CA MET A 51 4.40 -0.21 -4.58
C MET A 51 2.97 -0.75 -4.57
N HIS A 52 2.67 -1.72 -5.45
CA HIS A 52 1.32 -2.27 -5.56
C HIS A 52 1.32 -3.78 -5.79
N ALA A 53 0.48 -4.53 -5.07
CA ALA A 53 0.33 -5.97 -5.29
C ALA A 53 -0.47 -6.24 -6.56
N ARG A 54 0.10 -7.00 -7.51
CA ARG A 54 -0.47 -7.21 -8.85
C ARG A 54 -1.89 -7.77 -8.83
N GLY A 55 -2.18 -8.66 -7.89
CA GLY A 55 -3.49 -9.30 -7.74
C GLY A 55 -4.34 -8.70 -6.62
N ASP A 56 -4.05 -7.48 -6.16
CA ASP A 56 -4.85 -6.81 -5.13
C ASP A 56 -6.34 -6.75 -5.53
N ARG A 57 -7.17 -7.44 -4.74
CA ARG A 57 -8.62 -7.55 -4.96
C ARG A 57 -9.41 -6.40 -4.33
N ARG A 58 -8.78 -5.55 -3.52
CA ARG A 58 -9.40 -4.38 -2.90
C ARG A 58 -9.17 -3.13 -3.74
N ILE A 59 -7.94 -2.91 -4.19
CA ILE A 59 -7.54 -1.74 -4.98
C ILE A 59 -6.97 -2.19 -6.33
N PRO A 60 -7.57 -1.79 -7.47
CA PRO A 60 -7.05 -2.17 -8.78
C PRO A 60 -5.60 -1.73 -9.01
N LEU A 61 -4.81 -2.56 -9.70
CA LEU A 61 -3.42 -2.27 -10.04
C LEU A 61 -3.25 -0.92 -10.77
N ALA A 62 -4.22 -0.57 -11.62
CA ALA A 62 -4.21 0.70 -12.37
C ALA A 62 -4.10 1.92 -11.44
N THR A 63 -4.75 1.89 -10.27
CA THR A 63 -4.70 3.00 -9.31
C THR A 63 -3.28 3.27 -8.80
N GLY A 64 -2.48 2.22 -8.57
CA GLY A 64 -1.07 2.38 -8.21
C GLY A 64 -0.23 2.98 -9.34
N GLY A 65 -0.47 2.53 -10.58
CA GLY A 65 0.21 3.07 -11.76
C GLY A 65 -0.14 4.53 -12.03
N GLU A 66 -1.43 4.89 -11.92
CA GLU A 66 -1.92 6.27 -12.05
C GLU A 66 -1.32 7.18 -10.97
N LEU A 67 -1.27 6.73 -9.71
CA LEU A 67 -0.65 7.47 -8.62
C LEU A 67 0.84 7.76 -8.90
N ALA A 68 1.59 6.76 -9.36
CA ALA A 68 3.00 6.94 -9.71
C ALA A 68 3.19 7.87 -10.92
N ALA A 69 2.32 7.80 -11.92
CA ALA A 69 2.41 8.65 -13.11
C ALA A 69 2.18 10.14 -12.81
N GLU A 70 1.39 10.46 -11.80
CA GLU A 70 1.06 11.84 -11.40
C GLU A 70 2.08 12.46 -10.42
N ILE A 71 2.96 11.65 -9.81
CA ILE A 71 4.01 12.12 -8.91
C ILE A 71 5.34 12.25 -9.69
N PRO A 72 5.92 13.47 -9.81
CA PRO A 72 7.16 13.67 -10.54
C PRO A 72 8.30 12.82 -10.00
N GLY A 73 8.91 12.02 -10.87
CA GLY A 73 10.05 11.17 -10.54
C GLY A 73 9.73 9.98 -9.63
N ALA A 74 8.46 9.60 -9.47
CA ALA A 74 8.11 8.42 -8.71
C ALA A 74 8.57 7.12 -9.38
N GLU A 75 9.09 6.20 -8.58
CA GLU A 75 9.34 4.82 -8.98
C GLU A 75 8.07 4.00 -8.76
N PHE A 76 7.72 3.14 -9.72
CA PHE A 76 6.59 2.20 -9.58
C PHE A 76 7.07 0.76 -9.61
N VAL A 77 6.75 0.00 -8.56
CA VAL A 77 7.10 -1.41 -8.43
C VAL A 77 5.86 -2.24 -8.17
N THR A 78 5.69 -3.32 -8.93
CA THR A 78 4.64 -4.30 -8.68
C THR A 78 5.17 -5.46 -7.85
N LEU A 79 4.38 -5.92 -6.88
CA LEU A 79 4.67 -7.10 -6.08
C LEU A 79 3.86 -8.30 -6.59
N ASP A 80 4.49 -9.47 -6.59
CA ASP A 80 3.81 -10.71 -6.94
C ASP A 80 3.01 -11.25 -5.74
N SER A 81 1.83 -10.70 -5.53
CA SER A 81 0.87 -11.12 -4.51
C SER A 81 -0.56 -10.79 -4.91
N ASP A 82 -1.51 -11.59 -4.43
CA ASP A 82 -2.95 -11.35 -4.50
C ASP A 82 -3.49 -10.68 -3.22
N ASN A 83 -2.62 -10.41 -2.25
CA ASN A 83 -2.99 -9.86 -0.95
C ASN A 83 -2.89 -8.33 -0.94
N HIS A 84 -3.99 -7.68 -0.54
CA HIS A 84 -3.98 -6.24 -0.23
C HIS A 84 -3.10 -5.89 0.99
N LEU A 85 -3.09 -6.78 1.99
CA LEU A 85 -2.20 -6.69 3.14
C LEU A 85 -1.23 -7.85 3.07
N LEU A 86 0.06 -7.54 2.97
CA LEU A 86 1.06 -8.57 2.79
C LEU A 86 1.17 -9.44 4.05
N LEU A 87 1.22 -10.75 3.86
CA LEU A 87 1.45 -11.74 4.91
C LEU A 87 2.95 -11.88 5.15
N GLY A 88 3.41 -11.83 6.39
CA GLY A 88 4.85 -11.85 6.70
C GLY A 88 5.62 -13.05 6.13
N ARG A 89 4.96 -14.20 5.97
CA ARG A 89 5.55 -15.42 5.40
C ARG A 89 5.60 -15.45 3.87
N GLU A 90 4.91 -14.55 3.17
CA GLU A 90 4.85 -14.60 1.72
C GLU A 90 6.10 -13.99 1.07
N PRO A 91 6.59 -14.51 -0.07
CA PRO A 91 7.79 -13.98 -0.74
C PRO A 91 7.70 -12.49 -1.08
N ALA A 92 6.51 -12.00 -1.42
CA ALA A 92 6.27 -10.58 -1.70
C ALA A 92 6.59 -9.65 -0.50
N SER A 93 6.47 -10.13 0.74
CA SER A 93 6.87 -9.36 1.93
C SER A 93 8.38 -9.13 1.98
N LEU A 94 9.18 -10.14 1.61
CA LEU A 94 10.64 -10.00 1.53
C LEU A 94 11.04 -9.07 0.39
N ALA A 95 10.40 -9.22 -0.78
CA ALA A 95 10.60 -8.31 -1.91
C ALA A 95 10.23 -6.86 -1.52
N PHE A 96 9.11 -6.68 -0.81
CA PHE A 96 8.67 -5.37 -0.34
C PHE A 96 9.74 -4.68 0.51
N VAL A 97 10.24 -5.38 1.54
CA VAL A 97 11.29 -4.86 2.42
C VAL A 97 12.58 -4.58 1.67
N ALA A 98 12.95 -5.42 0.69
CA ALA A 98 14.13 -5.19 -0.14
C ALA A 98 14.03 -3.90 -0.97
N HIS A 99 12.90 -3.67 -1.64
CA HIS A 99 12.66 -2.44 -2.40
C HIS A 99 12.66 -1.20 -1.51
N VAL A 100 12.01 -1.26 -0.35
CA VAL A 100 12.03 -0.15 0.62
C VAL A 100 13.46 0.16 1.08
N ARG A 101 14.25 -0.86 1.43
CA ARG A 101 15.65 -0.67 1.85
C ARG A 101 16.52 -0.10 0.74
N GLN A 102 16.36 -0.60 -0.48
CA GLN A 102 17.09 -0.10 -1.65
C GLN A 102 16.76 1.38 -1.89
N PHE A 103 15.48 1.73 -1.89
CA PHE A 103 15.01 3.10 -2.08
C PHE A 103 15.56 4.05 -1.01
N LEU A 104 15.53 3.64 0.25
CA LEU A 104 16.06 4.44 1.36
C LEU A 104 17.60 4.56 1.38
N SER A 105 18.30 3.64 0.73
CA SER A 105 19.77 3.65 0.66
C SER A 105 20.30 4.42 -0.56
N ALA A 106 19.43 4.79 -1.51
CA ALA A 106 19.81 5.54 -2.68
C ALA A 106 20.28 6.96 -2.26
N PRO A 107 21.38 7.49 -2.83
CA PRO A 107 21.76 8.88 -2.59
C PRO A 107 20.64 9.81 -3.06
N LEU A 108 20.33 10.84 -2.29
CA LEU A 108 19.42 11.90 -2.75
C LEU A 108 20.09 12.62 -3.92
N THR A 109 19.65 12.33 -5.14
CA THR A 109 20.00 13.14 -6.32
C THR A 109 19.26 14.47 -6.21
N VAL A 110 19.96 15.50 -5.76
CA VAL A 110 19.46 16.89 -5.81
C VAL A 110 19.59 17.34 -7.27
N GLY A 111 18.45 17.48 -7.95
CA GLY A 111 18.35 18.12 -9.26
C GLY A 111 18.32 19.64 -9.17
#